data_AF-A0A6G1LUK3-F1
#
_entry.id   AF-A0A6G1LUK3-F1
#
_cell.length_a   1.000
_cell.length_b   1.000
_cell.length_c   1.000
_cell.angle_alpha   90.00
_cell.angle_beta   90.00
_cell.angle_gamma   90.00
#
_symmetry.space_group_name_H-M   'P 1'
#
loop_
_entity.id
_entity.type
_entity.pdbx_description
1 polymer ?
#
loop_
_entity_poly.entity_id
_entity_poly.type
_entity_poly.pdbx_seq_one_letter_code
_entity_poly.pdbx_strand_id
1 'polypeptide(L)'
;MAGWTGAQEVMVEETMDHTILAIMDRQSKGIPIGRVPEVNLRNNHFQYIVTWYSLGIATSIMFYLVIRRPPRDITKKVRLQKDWA
;
A
#
# COMPACT_ATOMS: atom_id res chain seq x y z
N MET A 1 -2.65 23.47 -2.09
CA MET A 1 -2.31 22.30 -2.94
C MET A 1 -2.76 20.99 -2.30
N ALA A 2 -2.35 20.66 -1.07
CA ALA A 2 -2.72 19.39 -0.41
C ALA A 2 -4.25 19.17 -0.22
N GLY A 3 -5.00 20.19 0.23
CA GLY A 3 -6.45 20.11 0.37
C GLY A 3 -7.24 19.87 -0.93
N TRP A 4 -6.62 20.10 -2.10
CA TRP A 4 -7.24 19.83 -3.40
C TRP A 4 -6.96 18.43 -3.93
N THR A 5 -5.88 17.78 -3.45
CA THR A 5 -5.42 16.46 -3.90
C THR A 5 -5.77 15.34 -2.93
N GLY A 6 -6.32 15.66 -1.75
CA GLY A 6 -6.53 14.71 -0.67
C GLY A 6 -5.22 14.16 -0.08
N ALA A 7 -4.08 14.79 -0.41
CA ALA A 7 -2.79 14.40 0.14
C ALA A 7 -2.69 14.83 1.60
N GLN A 8 -1.97 14.05 2.40
CA GLN A 8 -1.70 14.39 3.79
C GLN A 8 -0.98 15.74 3.86
N GLU A 9 -1.50 16.64 4.68
CA GLU A 9 -0.86 17.92 4.93
C GLU A 9 0.42 17.67 5.73
N VAL A 10 1.55 18.08 5.14
CA VAL A 10 2.85 18.04 5.78
C VAL A 10 3.17 19.47 6.18
N MET A 11 3.34 19.69 7.49
CA MET A 11 3.86 20.97 7.99
C MET A 11 5.31 21.10 7.54
N VAL A 12 5.56 22.07 6.68
CA VAL A 12 6.91 22.47 6.29
C VAL A 12 7.23 23.75 7.06
N GLU A 13 8.29 23.73 7.86
CA GLU A 13 8.82 24.94 8.49
C GLU A 13 9.21 25.96 7.41
N GLU A 14 9.31 27.24 7.77
CA GLU A 14 9.66 28.32 6.84
C GLU A 14 10.87 27.93 5.97
N THR A 15 10.74 28.04 4.64
CA THR A 15 11.84 27.80 3.71
C THR A 15 12.87 28.92 3.86
N MET A 16 13.87 28.71 4.69
CA MET A 16 14.94 29.67 4.94
C MET A 16 15.94 29.69 3.77
N ASP A 17 16.47 30.87 3.45
CA ASP A 17 17.68 30.97 2.64
C ASP A 17 18.88 30.46 3.47
N HIS A 18 19.47 29.35 3.04
CA HIS A 18 20.60 28.69 3.70
C HIS A 18 21.96 29.30 3.34
N THR A 19 22.00 30.51 2.79
CA THR A 19 23.25 31.23 2.55
C THR A 19 23.93 31.61 3.87
N ILE A 20 25.26 31.41 3.94
CA ILE A 20 26.09 31.70 5.14
C ILE A 20 25.80 33.11 5.71
N LEU A 21 25.70 34.12 4.85
CA LEU A 21 25.45 35.51 5.25
C LEU A 21 24.09 35.69 5.95
N ALA A 22 23.04 35.03 5.45
CA ALA A 22 21.70 35.09 6.03
C ALA A 22 21.63 34.35 7.39
N ILE A 23 22.39 33.27 7.54
CA ILE A 23 22.52 32.53 8.80
C ILE A 23 23.24 33.39 9.84
N MET A 24 24.36 34.04 9.47
CA MET A 24 25.11 34.92 10.37
C MET A 24 24.30 36.15 10.80
N ASP A 25 23.51 36.74 9.89
CA ASP A 25 22.61 37.86 10.19
C ASP A 25 21.45 37.46 11.12
N ARG A 26 20.87 36.26 10.94
CA ARG A 26 19.87 35.74 11.88
C ARG A 26 20.46 35.42 13.25
N GLN A 27 21.65 34.84 13.27
CA GLN A 27 22.37 34.54 14.52
C GLN A 27 22.68 35.83 15.31
N SER A 28 23.07 36.92 14.63
CA SER A 28 23.33 38.22 15.27
C SER A 28 22.06 38.89 15.81
N LYS A 29 20.92 38.66 15.17
CA LYS A 29 19.59 39.16 15.58
C LYS A 29 18.87 38.27 16.60
N GLY A 30 19.49 37.15 17.00
CA GLY A 30 18.87 36.18 17.92
C GLY A 30 17.67 35.44 17.32
N ILE A 31 17.56 35.41 15.99
CA ILE A 31 16.46 34.75 15.28
C ILE A 31 16.79 33.25 15.19
N PRO A 32 15.88 32.34 15.60
CA PRO A 32 16.09 30.91 15.51
C PRO A 32 16.36 30.46 14.07
N ILE A 33 17.36 29.60 13.90
CA ILE A 33 17.68 28.96 12.62
C ILE A 33 16.90 27.65 12.55
N GLY A 34 16.00 27.52 11.57
CA GLY A 34 15.19 26.32 11.36
C GLY A 34 16.03 25.09 11.02
N ARG A 35 15.51 23.90 11.33
CA ARG A 35 16.14 22.64 10.91
C ARG A 35 15.94 22.49 9.41
N VAL A 36 16.92 21.92 8.70
CA VAL A 36 16.75 21.56 7.29
C VAL A 36 15.52 20.65 7.16
N PRO A 37 14.56 20.95 6.26
CA PRO A 37 13.36 20.13 6.13
C PRO A 37 13.74 18.70 5.68
N GLU A 38 13.51 17.73 6.56
CA GLU A 38 13.75 16.31 6.28
C GLU A 38 12.42 15.62 5.93
N VAL A 39 12.24 15.30 4.65
CA VAL A 39 11.08 14.52 4.21
C VAL A 39 11.46 13.04 4.13
N ASN A 40 10.96 12.25 5.08
CA ASN A 40 11.17 10.80 5.11
C ASN A 40 10.18 10.07 4.17
N LEU A 41 10.55 9.90 2.90
CA LEU A 41 9.80 9.04 1.96
C LEU A 41 10.13 7.57 2.22
N ARG A 42 9.20 6.84 2.86
CA ARG A 42 9.35 5.40 3.07
C ARG A 42 9.09 4.64 1.76
N ASN A 43 10.11 3.93 1.27
CA ASN A 43 9.99 3.06 0.10
C ASN A 43 9.44 1.67 0.49
N ASN A 44 8.11 1.55 0.54
CA ASN A 44 7.41 0.29 0.84
C ASN A 44 7.07 -0.53 -0.41
N HIS A 45 7.67 -0.23 -1.57
CA HIS A 45 7.30 -0.86 -2.84
C HIS A 45 7.52 -2.37 -2.82
N PHE A 46 8.60 -2.85 -2.19
CA PHE A 46 8.86 -4.28 -2.06
C PHE A 46 7.77 -5.00 -1.26
N GLN A 47 7.32 -4.41 -0.15
CA GLN A 47 6.22 -4.97 0.66
C GLN A 47 4.92 -5.08 -0.14
N TYR A 48 4.60 -4.06 -0.94
CA TYR A 48 3.41 -4.10 -1.80
C TYR A 48 3.51 -5.18 -2.87
N ILE A 49 4.66 -5.31 -3.53
CA ILE A 49 4.90 -6.39 -4.51
C ILE A 49 4.64 -7.74 -3.85
N VAL A 50 5.24 -8.01 -2.70
CA VAL A 50 5.04 -9.28 -1.99
C VAL A 50 3.56 -9.51 -1.69
N THR A 51 2.85 -8.52 -1.16
CA THR A 51 1.45 -8.64 -0.77
C THR A 51 0.54 -8.93 -1.97
N TRP A 52 0.62 -8.11 -3.01
CA TRP A 52 -0.28 -8.19 -4.16
C TRP A 52 -0.03 -9.42 -5.02
N TYR A 53 1.24 -9.77 -5.26
CA TYR A 53 1.55 -10.99 -6.02
C TYR A 53 1.25 -12.25 -5.22
N SER A 54 1.48 -12.27 -3.91
CA SER A 54 1.13 -13.42 -3.07
C SER A 54 -0.38 -13.67 -3.05
N LEU A 55 -1.19 -12.61 -2.91
CA LEU A 55 -2.65 -12.73 -2.96
C LEU A 55 -3.13 -13.21 -4.33
N GLY A 56 -2.57 -12.67 -5.42
CA GLY A 56 -2.88 -13.09 -6.79
C GLY A 56 -2.49 -14.54 -7.08
N ILE A 57 -1.33 -14.99 -6.59
CA ILE A 57 -0.90 -16.40 -6.71
C ILE A 57 -1.85 -17.31 -5.92
N ALA A 58 -2.18 -16.95 -4.68
CA ALA A 58 -3.07 -17.73 -3.84
C ALA A 58 -4.46 -17.91 -4.49
N THR A 59 -5.06 -16.83 -5.00
CA THR A 59 -6.36 -16.90 -5.69
C THR A 59 -6.28 -17.67 -7.00
N SER A 60 -5.19 -17.52 -7.76
CA SER A 60 -4.97 -18.29 -8.99
C SER A 60 -4.87 -19.79 -8.71
N ILE A 61 -4.17 -20.19 -7.64
CA ILE A 61 -4.07 -21.60 -7.22
C ILE A 61 -5.45 -22.11 -6.79
N MET A 62 -6.17 -21.38 -5.94
CA MET A 62 -7.51 -21.78 -5.52
C MET A 62 -8.46 -21.97 -6.71
N PHE A 63 -8.43 -21.04 -7.66
CA PHE A 63 -9.23 -21.12 -8.88
C PHE A 63 -8.84 -22.33 -9.75
N TYR A 64 -7.54 -22.56 -9.95
CA TYR A 64 -7.04 -23.72 -10.67
C TYR A 64 -7.50 -25.03 -10.03
N LEU A 65 -7.45 -25.12 -8.71
CA LEU A 65 -7.93 -26.29 -7.97
C LEU A 65 -9.44 -26.49 -8.18
N VAL A 66 -10.25 -25.43 -8.14
CA VAL A 66 -11.71 -25.52 -8.36
C VAL A 66 -12.02 -26.06 -9.76
N ILE A 67 -11.39 -25.52 -10.82
CA ILE A 67 -11.62 -25.98 -12.19
C ILE A 67 -11.21 -27.44 -12.38
N ARG A 68 -10.13 -27.87 -11.73
CA ARG A 68 -9.60 -29.24 -11.84
C ARG A 68 -10.35 -30.26 -10.98
N ARG A 69 -11.23 -29.84 -10.07
CA ARG A 69 -11.99 -30.77 -9.21
C ARG A 69 -13.13 -31.39 -10.04
N PRO A 70 -13.17 -32.73 -10.22
CA PRO A 70 -14.31 -33.37 -10.84
C PRO A 70 -15.57 -33.12 -9.99
N PRO A 71 -16.77 -32.99 -10.62
CA PRO A 71 -18.02 -32.79 -9.89
C PRO A 71 -18.16 -33.87 -8.82
N ARG A 72 -18.37 -33.45 -7.57
CA ARG A 72 -18.66 -34.40 -6.47
C ARG A 72 -19.89 -35.20 -6.86
N ASP A 73 -19.81 -36.51 -6.67
CA ASP A 73 -20.75 -37.55 -7.11
C ASP A 73 -22.12 -37.52 -6.39
N ILE A 74 -22.62 -36.32 -6.08
CA ILE A 74 -23.91 -36.07 -5.42
C ILE A 74 -25.05 -36.45 -6.37
N THR A 75 -24.87 -36.25 -7.68
CA THR A 75 -25.83 -36.61 -8.73
C THR A 75 -25.95 -38.11 -8.99
N LYS A 76 -24.94 -38.95 -8.67
CA LYS A 76 -25.08 -40.41 -8.83
C LYS A 76 -26.00 -41.05 -7.80
N LYS A 77 -26.12 -40.48 -6.59
CA LYS A 77 -26.96 -41.04 -5.53
C LYS A 77 -28.47 -40.94 -5.84
N VAL A 78 -28.88 -39.97 -6.66
CA VAL A 78 -30.30 -39.78 -7.03
C VAL A 78 -30.74 -40.72 -8.15
N ARG A 79 -29.81 -41.30 -8.92
CA ARG A 79 -30.14 -42.15 -10.09
C ARG A 79 -30.49 -43.61 -9.73
N LEU A 80 -30.38 -44.01 -8.46
CA LEU A 80 -30.49 -45.41 -8.03
C LEU A 80 -31.73 -45.72 -7.18
N GLN A 81 -32.90 -45.16 -7.53
CA GLN A 81 -34.19 -45.70 -7.07
C GLN A 81 -35.15 -45.83 -8.26
N LYS A 82 -34.92 -46.84 -9.10
CA LYS A 82 -35.86 -47.20 -10.18
C LYS A 82 -36.36 -48.64 -10.11
N ASP A 83 -36.32 -49.24 -8.92
CA ASP A 83 -36.91 -50.54 -8.65
C ASP A 83 -37.96 -50.37 -7.56
N TRP A 84 -39.16 -49.95 -7.97
CA TRP A 84 -40.39 -50.13 -7.20
C TRP A 84 -41.27 -51.06 -8.03
N ALA A 85 -41.55 -52.23 -7.44
CA ALA A 85 -42.38 -53.30 -7.99
C ALA A 85 -43.86 -52.90 -8.11
#